data_AF-A0A0G2ADI1-F1
#
_entry.id   AF-A0A0G2ADI1-F1
#
_cell.length_a   1.000
_cell.length_b   1.000
_cell.length_c   1.000
_cell.angle_alpha   90.00
_cell.angle_beta   90.00
_cell.angle_gamma   90.00
#
_symmetry.space_group_name_H-M   'P 1'
#
loop_
_entity.id
_entity.type
_entity.pdbx_description
1 polymer ?
#
loop_
_entity_poly.entity_id
_entity_poly.type
_entity_poly.pdbx_seq_one_letter_code
_entity_poly.pdbx_strand_id
1 'polypeptide(L)'
;MRRRTRRSRPIRTALFFTAGIAMLSVAGFLLAEHAAAVLEVREVSLPLVAEIPQFERRIAVLTDQVEMAELHAATSFGSQEENVNVYVLPEDIDFDRLLAVFDILGEELENEKLLTEISEITMSDPIPAQEEGLSVRSVSMKFAAHEDGVQTFLSLVKLAGLLTIGDTLSAEERLLLLQKTEEENPAGVVAIEQFFSTDLLRYAREPKTYETQLLRSFSSPSFTKTIEDTLQSPLLRDARRILGGAVGTRLQQYNLWPLPLMVLSDVRIHAGGAPGWFVLSVTVDVYSRGND
;
A
#
# COMPACT_ATOMS: atom_id res chain seq x y z
N MET A 1 6.38 -80.72 -53.22
CA MET A 1 7.32 -79.62 -53.59
C MET A 1 6.50 -78.35 -53.84
N ARG A 2 6.90 -77.24 -53.20
CA ARG A 2 6.13 -76.02 -52.92
C ARG A 2 5.70 -75.21 -54.16
N ARG A 3 4.42 -74.79 -54.20
CA ARG A 3 3.95 -73.63 -55.00
C ARG A 3 2.87 -72.86 -54.24
N ARG A 4 3.27 -71.89 -53.43
CA ARG A 4 2.44 -70.76 -52.97
C ARG A 4 3.39 -69.65 -52.54
N THR A 5 3.39 -68.52 -53.26
CA THR A 5 3.66 -67.14 -52.78
C THR A 5 3.99 -66.25 -53.98
N ARG A 6 2.98 -65.66 -54.65
CA ARG A 6 3.24 -64.56 -55.60
C ARG A 6 2.06 -63.58 -55.79
N ARG A 7 1.19 -63.42 -54.78
CA ARG A 7 0.03 -62.48 -54.84
C ARG A 7 -0.02 -61.40 -53.75
N SER A 8 0.90 -61.38 -52.78
CA SER A 8 0.86 -60.44 -51.63
C SER A 8 1.69 -59.16 -51.78
N ARG A 9 2.39 -58.95 -52.91
CA ARG A 9 3.23 -57.76 -53.13
C ARG A 9 2.45 -56.45 -53.39
N PRO A 10 1.38 -56.39 -54.21
CA PRO A 10 0.73 -55.11 -54.51
C PRO A 10 -0.12 -54.56 -53.36
N ILE A 11 -0.63 -55.45 -52.49
CA ILE A 11 -1.44 -55.06 -51.32
C ILE A 11 -0.58 -54.38 -50.26
N ARG A 12 0.64 -54.89 -50.02
CA ARG A 12 1.58 -54.28 -49.07
C ARG A 12 2.04 -52.90 -49.52
N THR A 13 2.31 -52.71 -50.81
CA THR A 13 2.71 -51.39 -51.34
C THR A 13 1.57 -50.37 -51.21
N ALA A 14 0.32 -50.76 -51.49
CA ALA A 14 -0.83 -49.87 -51.32
C ALA A 14 -1.06 -49.46 -49.84
N LEU A 15 -0.83 -50.39 -48.91
CA LEU A 15 -0.91 -50.14 -47.46
C LEU A 15 0.16 -49.14 -46.99
N PHE A 16 1.39 -49.24 -47.52
CA PHE A 16 2.45 -48.28 -47.17
C PHE A 16 2.19 -46.87 -47.73
N PHE A 17 1.63 -46.75 -48.95
CA PHE A 17 1.30 -45.45 -49.52
C PHE A 17 0.15 -44.75 -48.77
N THR A 18 -0.89 -45.49 -48.39
CA THR A 18 -2.01 -44.93 -47.62
C THR A 18 -1.57 -44.52 -46.21
N ALA A 19 -0.72 -45.30 -45.55
CA ALA A 19 -0.12 -44.93 -44.27
C ALA A 19 0.78 -43.69 -44.38
N GLY A 20 1.56 -43.57 -45.45
CA GLY A 20 2.41 -42.40 -45.71
C GLY A 20 1.59 -41.11 -45.89
N ILE A 21 0.50 -41.17 -46.67
CA ILE A 21 -0.41 -40.03 -46.87
C ILE A 21 -1.05 -39.63 -45.54
N ALA A 22 -1.52 -40.59 -44.74
CA ALA A 22 -2.13 -40.32 -43.44
C ALA A 22 -1.16 -39.62 -42.47
N MET A 23 0.09 -40.09 -42.40
CA MET A 23 1.12 -39.44 -41.57
C MET A 23 1.43 -38.01 -42.05
N LEU A 24 1.45 -37.78 -43.36
CA LEU A 24 1.74 -36.46 -43.93
C LEU A 24 0.60 -35.47 -43.65
N SER A 25 -0.65 -35.92 -43.69
CA SER A 25 -1.81 -35.11 -43.29
C SER A 25 -1.79 -34.76 -41.81
N VAL A 26 -1.45 -35.71 -40.93
CA VAL A 26 -1.33 -35.46 -39.48
C VAL A 26 -0.20 -34.48 -39.17
N ALA A 27 0.96 -34.63 -39.83
CA ALA A 27 2.07 -33.69 -39.67
C ALA A 27 1.71 -32.28 -40.13
N GLY A 28 0.99 -32.16 -41.25
CA GLY A 28 0.48 -30.86 -41.74
C GLY A 28 -0.50 -30.20 -40.77
N PHE A 29 -1.40 -30.97 -40.18
CA PHE A 29 -2.34 -30.47 -39.17
C PHE A 29 -1.63 -29.98 -37.91
N LEU A 30 -0.68 -30.76 -37.38
CA LEU A 30 0.10 -30.38 -36.21
C LEU A 30 0.93 -29.11 -36.45
N LEU A 31 1.52 -28.96 -37.64
CA LEU A 31 2.26 -27.75 -37.99
C LEU A 31 1.35 -26.51 -38.10
N ALA A 32 0.13 -26.68 -38.62
CA ALA A 32 -0.84 -25.59 -38.70
C ALA A 32 -1.32 -25.16 -37.32
N GLU A 33 -1.62 -26.11 -36.43
CA GLU A 33 -1.98 -25.82 -35.04
C GLU A 33 -0.83 -25.15 -34.28
N HIS A 34 0.40 -25.62 -34.48
CA HIS A 34 1.58 -25.02 -33.86
C HIS A 34 1.86 -23.61 -34.41
N ALA A 35 1.66 -23.37 -35.71
CA ALA A 35 1.77 -22.03 -36.29
C ALA A 35 0.69 -21.08 -35.76
N ALA A 36 -0.55 -21.56 -35.56
CA ALA A 36 -1.62 -20.78 -34.96
C ALA A 36 -1.30 -20.41 -33.50
N ALA A 37 -0.83 -21.37 -32.70
CA ALA A 37 -0.41 -21.13 -31.33
C ALA A 37 0.78 -20.14 -31.24
N VAL A 38 1.75 -20.22 -32.17
CA VAL A 38 2.88 -19.29 -32.22
C VAL A 38 2.44 -17.89 -32.64
N LEU A 39 1.48 -17.75 -33.56
CA LEU A 39 0.91 -16.45 -33.95
C LEU A 39 0.10 -15.83 -32.81
N GLU A 40 -0.71 -16.61 -32.10
CA GLU A 40 -1.46 -16.18 -30.91
C GLU A 40 -0.51 -15.71 -29.80
N VAL A 41 0.55 -16.46 -29.51
CA VAL A 41 1.59 -16.04 -28.56
C VAL A 41 2.28 -14.76 -29.02
N ARG A 42 2.50 -14.57 -30.33
CA ARG A 42 3.16 -13.37 -30.86
C ARG A 42 2.27 -12.12 -30.81
N GLU A 43 0.96 -12.28 -31.00
CA GLU A 43 -0.02 -11.19 -30.84
C GLU A 43 -0.22 -10.80 -29.37
N VAL A 44 -0.07 -11.74 -28.42
CA VAL A 44 -0.17 -11.47 -26.97
C VAL A 44 1.14 -10.92 -26.36
N SER A 45 2.31 -11.29 -26.89
CA SER A 45 3.61 -10.90 -26.30
C SER A 45 4.25 -9.62 -26.88
N LEU A 46 3.84 -9.15 -28.06
CA LEU A 46 4.32 -7.88 -28.63
C LEU A 46 3.84 -6.60 -27.89
N PRO A 47 2.62 -6.51 -27.32
CA PRO A 47 2.26 -5.33 -26.53
C PRO A 47 3.02 -5.21 -25.21
N LEU A 48 3.52 -6.30 -24.60
CA LEU A 48 4.26 -6.22 -23.34
C LEU A 48 5.57 -5.43 -23.47
N VAL A 49 6.30 -5.54 -24.58
CA VAL A 49 7.61 -4.87 -24.77
C VAL A 49 7.44 -3.36 -24.97
N ALA A 50 6.33 -2.92 -25.58
CA ALA A 50 6.02 -1.50 -25.75
C ALA A 50 5.66 -0.82 -24.41
N GLU A 51 5.25 -1.61 -23.42
CA GLU A 51 4.85 -1.13 -22.10
C GLU A 51 5.99 -1.18 -21.06
N ILE A 52 7.13 -1.83 -21.34
CA ILE A 52 8.29 -1.87 -20.42
C ILE A 52 8.76 -0.46 -20.03
N PRO A 53 8.94 0.53 -20.94
CA PRO A 53 9.45 1.84 -20.56
C PRO A 53 8.47 2.68 -19.73
N GLN A 54 7.17 2.40 -19.81
CA GLN A 54 6.19 3.05 -18.93
C GLN A 54 6.15 2.37 -17.56
N PHE A 55 6.33 1.05 -17.50
CA PHE A 55 6.44 0.33 -16.23
C PHE A 55 7.73 0.67 -15.50
N GLU A 56 8.87 0.77 -16.20
CA GLU A 56 10.13 1.27 -15.63
C GLU A 56 9.98 2.69 -15.09
N ARG A 57 9.28 3.59 -15.81
CA ARG A 57 8.99 4.94 -15.30
C ARG A 57 8.09 4.94 -14.07
N ARG A 58 7.07 4.08 -14.02
CA ARG A 58 6.17 3.99 -12.86
C ARG A 58 6.84 3.34 -11.66
N ILE A 59 7.63 2.28 -11.88
CA ILE A 59 8.48 1.69 -10.85
C ILE A 59 9.49 2.73 -10.38
N ALA A 60 10.15 3.48 -11.27
CA ALA A 60 11.05 4.55 -10.87
C ALA A 60 10.34 5.62 -10.03
N VAL A 61 9.13 6.05 -10.39
CA VAL A 61 8.37 7.02 -9.57
C VAL A 61 7.97 6.44 -8.21
N LEU A 62 7.52 5.18 -8.16
CA LEU A 62 7.17 4.53 -6.89
C LEU A 62 8.41 4.30 -6.03
N THR A 63 9.52 3.89 -6.64
CA THR A 63 10.83 3.76 -5.99
C THR A 63 11.32 5.12 -5.52
N ASP A 64 11.20 6.19 -6.30
CA ASP A 64 11.56 7.55 -5.89
C ASP A 64 10.68 8.03 -4.72
N GLN A 65 9.40 7.64 -4.68
CA GLN A 65 8.51 7.91 -3.55
C GLN A 65 8.87 7.10 -2.31
N VAL A 66 9.31 5.86 -2.47
CA VAL A 66 9.83 5.02 -1.39
C VAL A 66 11.16 5.56 -0.91
N GLU A 67 12.10 5.88 -1.79
CA GLU A 67 13.40 6.46 -1.47
C GLU A 67 13.21 7.84 -0.82
N MET A 68 12.28 8.68 -1.30
CA MET A 68 11.90 9.90 -0.58
C MET A 68 11.27 9.59 0.78
N ALA A 69 10.44 8.56 0.91
CA ALA A 69 9.87 8.18 2.20
C ALA A 69 10.95 7.66 3.15
N GLU A 70 11.95 6.92 2.67
CA GLU A 70 13.12 6.44 3.40
C GLU A 70 14.06 7.59 3.76
N LEU A 71 14.29 8.55 2.86
CA LEU A 71 15.07 9.76 3.10
C LEU A 71 14.35 10.70 4.08
N HIS A 72 13.02 10.83 3.97
CA HIS A 72 12.20 11.55 4.94
C HIS A 72 12.16 10.82 6.27
N ALA A 73 12.14 9.49 6.29
CA ALA A 73 12.30 8.71 7.51
C ALA A 73 13.68 8.99 8.13
N ALA A 74 14.75 8.93 7.33
CA ALA A 74 16.13 9.25 7.71
C ALA A 74 16.29 10.68 8.26
N THR A 75 15.59 11.68 7.71
CA THR A 75 15.59 13.06 8.22
C THR A 75 14.63 13.25 9.40
N SER A 76 13.55 12.47 9.48
CA SER A 76 12.64 12.46 10.62
C SER A 76 13.26 11.85 11.87
N PHE A 77 14.40 11.13 11.80
CA PHE A 77 15.13 10.69 13.00
C PHE A 77 15.53 11.87 13.91
N GLY A 78 15.71 13.08 13.38
CA GLY A 78 15.89 14.28 14.21
C GLY A 78 14.59 14.82 14.85
N SER A 79 13.41 14.47 14.31
CA SER A 79 12.09 14.81 14.87
C SER A 79 11.42 13.63 15.61
N GLN A 80 12.03 12.44 15.57
CA GLN A 80 11.61 11.28 16.35
C GLN A 80 11.97 11.47 17.82
N GLU A 81 13.06 12.18 18.14
CA GLU A 81 13.39 12.65 19.49
C GLU A 81 12.26 13.53 20.08
N GLU A 82 11.63 14.39 19.27
CA GLU A 82 10.49 15.22 19.69
C GLU A 82 9.18 14.42 19.72
N ASN A 83 8.95 13.54 18.74
CA ASN A 83 7.74 12.73 18.67
C ASN A 83 7.69 11.64 19.76
N VAL A 84 8.78 10.95 20.08
CA VAL A 84 8.82 9.92 21.14
C VAL A 84 8.59 10.53 22.52
N ASN A 85 9.06 11.76 22.76
CA ASN A 85 8.78 12.49 24.00
C ASN A 85 7.32 13.00 24.10
N VAL A 86 6.61 13.12 22.96
CA VAL A 86 5.22 13.58 22.87
C VAL A 86 4.22 12.39 22.83
N TYR A 87 4.61 11.25 22.25
CA TYR A 87 3.76 10.06 22.14
C TYR A 87 3.93 9.13 23.35
N VAL A 88 2.81 8.82 24.01
CA VAL A 88 2.77 7.78 25.05
C VAL A 88 2.85 6.41 24.36
N LEU A 89 4.08 5.93 24.13
CA LEU A 89 4.31 4.60 23.61
C LEU A 89 3.93 3.53 24.65
N PRO A 90 3.24 2.45 24.24
CA PRO A 90 2.91 1.36 25.15
C PRO A 90 4.18 0.62 25.60
N GLU A 91 4.14 0.09 26.83
CA GLU A 91 5.20 -0.72 27.44
C GLU A 91 5.35 -2.08 26.76
N ASP A 92 4.24 -2.65 26.28
CA ASP A 92 4.23 -3.86 25.47
C ASP A 92 3.34 -3.67 24.24
N ILE A 93 3.86 -3.99 23.06
CA ILE A 93 3.04 -4.10 21.84
C ILE A 93 2.30 -5.43 21.91
N ASP A 94 0.98 -5.36 21.97
CA ASP A 94 0.11 -6.51 21.75
C ASP A 94 0.21 -6.95 20.29
N PHE A 95 0.90 -8.07 20.06
CA PHE A 95 1.10 -8.63 18.72
C PHE A 95 -0.21 -9.02 18.04
N ASP A 96 -1.14 -9.59 18.80
CA ASP A 96 -2.45 -9.99 18.27
C ASP A 96 -3.23 -8.76 17.80
N ARG A 97 -3.10 -7.65 18.55
CA ARG A 97 -3.67 -6.36 18.15
C ARG A 97 -3.04 -5.83 16.85
N LEU A 98 -1.72 -5.92 16.70
CA LEU A 98 -1.02 -5.46 15.51
C LEU A 98 -1.39 -6.30 14.27
N LEU A 99 -1.41 -7.62 14.41
CA LEU A 99 -1.85 -8.53 13.35
C LEU A 99 -3.30 -8.21 12.94
N ALA A 100 -4.20 -8.00 13.91
CA ALA A 100 -5.59 -7.64 13.62
C ALA A 100 -5.72 -6.35 12.79
N VAL A 101 -4.83 -5.38 12.95
CA VAL A 101 -4.80 -4.17 12.11
C VAL A 101 -4.45 -4.52 10.67
N PHE A 102 -3.41 -5.32 10.46
CA PHE A 102 -2.99 -5.73 9.11
C PHE A 102 -4.01 -6.68 8.45
N ASP A 103 -4.66 -7.55 9.23
CA ASP A 103 -5.72 -8.43 8.76
C ASP A 103 -6.95 -7.62 8.32
N ILE A 104 -7.38 -6.62 9.10
CA ILE A 104 -8.48 -5.73 8.72
C ILE A 104 -8.17 -4.98 7.44
N LEU A 105 -6.94 -4.47 7.30
CA LEU A 105 -6.50 -3.81 6.08
C LEU A 105 -6.49 -4.78 4.90
N GLY A 106 -5.95 -5.99 5.10
CA GLY A 106 -5.86 -7.04 4.10
C GLY A 106 -7.24 -7.45 3.59
N GLU A 107 -8.16 -7.76 4.51
CA GLU A 107 -9.53 -8.10 4.18
C GLU A 107 -10.24 -6.96 3.41
N GLU A 108 -10.05 -5.71 3.81
CA GLU A 108 -10.68 -4.58 3.12
C GLU A 108 -10.12 -4.40 1.71
N LEU A 109 -8.79 -4.46 1.55
CA LEU A 109 -8.16 -4.38 0.24
C LEU A 109 -8.52 -5.57 -0.66
N GLU A 110 -8.69 -6.76 -0.10
CA GLU A 110 -9.16 -7.94 -0.83
C GLU A 110 -10.63 -7.76 -1.27
N ASN A 111 -11.50 -7.25 -0.39
CA ASN A 111 -12.90 -6.94 -0.70
C ASN A 111 -13.02 -5.91 -1.84
N GLU A 112 -12.13 -4.91 -1.87
CA GLU A 112 -12.03 -3.93 -2.94
C GLU A 112 -11.32 -4.46 -4.20
N LYS A 113 -10.84 -5.71 -4.19
CA LYS A 113 -10.05 -6.36 -5.26
C LYS A 113 -8.73 -5.66 -5.57
N LEU A 114 -8.19 -4.95 -4.57
CA LEU A 114 -6.90 -4.27 -4.63
C LEU A 114 -5.76 -5.13 -4.09
N LEU A 115 -6.05 -6.29 -3.51
CA LEU A 115 -5.07 -7.22 -2.97
C LEU A 115 -5.46 -8.66 -3.35
N THR A 116 -4.47 -9.51 -3.63
CA THR A 116 -4.70 -10.93 -3.96
C THR A 116 -4.28 -11.88 -2.84
N GLU A 117 -3.08 -11.68 -2.29
CA GLU A 117 -2.51 -12.61 -1.32
C GLU A 117 -1.54 -11.85 -0.40
N ILE A 118 -1.65 -12.12 0.89
CA ILE A 118 -0.70 -11.67 1.93
C ILE A 118 0.04 -12.92 2.40
N SER A 119 1.36 -12.91 2.29
CA SER A 119 2.21 -13.93 2.90
C SER A 119 2.21 -13.82 4.43
N GLU A 120 2.61 -14.89 5.11
CA GLU A 120 2.72 -14.91 6.56
C GLU A 120 3.53 -13.71 7.09
N ILE A 121 2.92 -12.96 8.00
CA ILE A 121 3.54 -11.79 8.65
C ILE A 121 4.55 -12.31 9.66
N THR A 122 5.84 -12.01 9.47
CA THR A 122 6.90 -12.39 10.40
C THR A 122 7.32 -11.19 11.24
N MET A 123 7.51 -11.40 12.54
CA MET A 123 7.98 -10.38 13.47
C MET A 123 9.31 -10.81 14.09
N SER A 124 10.26 -9.87 14.18
CA SER A 124 11.53 -10.09 14.89
C SER A 124 11.35 -10.01 16.40
N ASP A 125 12.33 -10.56 17.13
CA ASP A 125 12.49 -10.26 18.55
C ASP A 125 12.73 -8.74 18.75
N PRO A 126 12.35 -8.16 19.90
CA PRO A 126 12.59 -6.77 20.21
C PRO A 126 14.10 -6.50 20.30
N ILE A 127 14.56 -5.50 19.55
CA ILE A 127 15.93 -5.02 19.57
C ILE A 127 15.93 -3.66 20.27
N PRO A 128 16.87 -3.36 21.17
CA PRO A 128 16.99 -2.01 21.73
C PRO A 128 17.16 -0.99 20.59
N ALA A 129 16.37 0.08 20.63
CA ALA A 129 16.52 1.16 19.67
C ALA A 129 17.87 1.87 19.89
N GLN A 130 18.25 2.77 18.97
CA GLN A 130 19.43 3.62 19.17
C GLN A 130 19.29 4.56 20.38
N GLU A 131 18.07 4.75 20.89
CA GLU A 131 17.75 5.59 22.06
C GLU A 131 17.49 4.76 23.33
N GLU A 132 17.93 5.28 24.48
CA GLU A 132 17.72 4.66 25.80
C GLU A 132 16.23 4.56 26.14
N GLY A 133 15.78 3.37 26.57
CA GLY A 133 14.39 3.15 27.00
C GLY A 133 13.38 2.90 25.86
N LEU A 134 13.85 2.63 24.64
CA LEU A 134 13.00 2.22 23.50
C LEU A 134 13.38 0.83 22.98
N SER A 135 12.38 0.09 22.54
CA SER A 135 12.56 -1.16 21.82
C SER A 135 11.81 -1.14 20.49
N VAL A 136 12.45 -1.70 19.47
CA VAL A 136 11.93 -1.79 18.10
C VAL A 136 11.70 -3.25 17.75
N ARG A 137 10.56 -3.53 17.13
CA ARG A 137 10.26 -4.82 16.52
C ARG A 137 10.03 -4.62 15.02
N SER A 138 10.76 -5.35 14.20
CA SER A 138 10.58 -5.31 12.76
C SER A 138 9.53 -6.32 12.33
N VAL A 139 8.56 -5.86 11.56
CA VAL A 139 7.46 -6.65 11.01
C VAL A 139 7.64 -6.72 9.50
N SER A 140 7.95 -7.91 9.01
CA SER A 140 8.15 -8.17 7.60
C SER A 140 6.95 -8.89 7.01
N MET A 141 6.49 -8.42 5.86
CA MET A 141 5.39 -9.03 5.12
C MET A 141 5.62 -8.90 3.62
N LYS A 142 5.08 -9.85 2.86
CA LYS A 142 4.99 -9.75 1.40
C LYS A 142 3.55 -9.86 0.97
N PHE A 143 3.16 -9.05 -0.01
CA PHE A 143 1.81 -9.13 -0.56
C PHE A 143 1.79 -8.68 -2.02
N ALA A 144 0.78 -9.15 -2.75
CA ALA A 144 0.49 -8.72 -4.10
C ALA A 144 -0.71 -7.76 -4.09
N ALA A 145 -0.49 -6.51 -4.51
CA ALA A 145 -1.51 -5.48 -4.50
C ALA A 145 -1.51 -4.65 -5.78
N HIS A 146 -2.69 -4.14 -6.14
CA HIS A 146 -2.84 -3.10 -7.15
C HIS A 146 -2.24 -1.79 -6.65
N GLU A 147 -1.89 -0.87 -7.57
CA GLU A 147 -1.29 0.44 -7.28
C GLU A 147 -2.01 1.20 -6.15
N ASP A 148 -3.35 1.24 -6.19
CA ASP A 148 -4.16 1.90 -5.16
C ASP A 148 -4.09 1.19 -3.79
N GLY A 149 -3.93 -0.14 -3.80
CA GLY A 149 -3.73 -0.93 -2.59
C GLY A 149 -2.37 -0.66 -1.95
N VAL A 150 -1.32 -0.55 -2.77
CA VAL A 150 0.02 -0.15 -2.32
C VAL A 150 -0.02 1.23 -1.65
N GLN A 151 -0.60 2.22 -2.33
CA GLN A 151 -0.71 3.57 -1.78
C GLN A 151 -1.52 3.58 -0.48
N THR A 152 -2.61 2.82 -0.41
CA THR A 152 -3.43 2.72 0.80
C THR A 152 -2.66 2.10 1.97
N PHE A 153 -1.89 1.04 1.73
CA PHE A 153 -1.02 0.44 2.74
C PHE A 153 0.02 1.44 3.23
N LEU A 154 0.76 2.08 2.32
CA LEU A 154 1.81 3.03 2.68
C LEU A 154 1.25 4.25 3.43
N SER A 155 0.10 4.77 3.00
CA SER A 155 -0.57 5.87 3.71
C SER A 155 -1.05 5.46 5.09
N LEU A 156 -1.53 4.24 5.30
CA LEU A 156 -1.90 3.77 6.64
C LEU A 156 -0.67 3.72 7.57
N VAL A 157 0.46 3.20 7.09
CA VAL A 157 1.71 3.18 7.87
C VAL A 157 2.16 4.61 8.22
N LYS A 158 2.03 5.57 7.31
CA LYS A 158 2.33 6.99 7.58
C LYS A 158 1.39 7.64 8.60
N LEU A 159 0.16 7.16 8.71
CA LEU A 159 -0.81 7.64 9.70
C LEU A 159 -0.61 7.00 11.09
N ALA A 160 0.20 5.95 11.16
CA ALA A 160 0.47 5.25 12.41
C ALA A 160 1.26 6.13 13.38
N GLY A 161 0.88 6.10 14.66
CA GLY A 161 1.40 7.02 15.65
C GLY A 161 0.75 8.41 15.64
N LEU A 162 0.05 8.84 14.58
CA LEU A 162 -0.65 10.13 14.60
C LEU A 162 -1.98 10.01 15.36
N LEU A 163 -2.17 10.82 16.40
CA LEU A 163 -3.34 10.74 17.26
C LEU A 163 -4.37 11.82 16.90
N THR A 164 -3.89 13.00 16.57
CA THR A 164 -4.68 14.22 16.45
C THR A 164 -4.55 14.87 15.07
N ILE A 165 -5.45 15.79 14.74
CA ILE A 165 -5.33 16.62 13.53
C ILE A 165 -4.02 17.40 13.56
N GLY A 166 -3.62 17.92 14.73
CA GLY A 166 -2.38 18.67 14.89
C GLY A 166 -1.14 17.89 14.45
N ASP A 167 -1.14 16.57 14.66
CA ASP A 167 -0.01 15.69 14.30
C ASP A 167 0.12 15.51 12.78
N THR A 168 -0.97 15.71 12.04
CA THR A 168 -0.96 15.63 10.56
C THR A 168 -0.47 16.89 9.87
N LEU A 169 -0.29 17.98 10.62
CA LEU A 169 0.10 19.29 10.12
C LEU A 169 1.58 19.55 10.40
N SER A 170 2.27 20.15 9.44
CA SER A 170 3.64 20.61 9.67
C SER A 170 3.70 21.72 10.73
N ALA A 171 4.86 21.91 11.35
CA ALA A 171 5.07 23.00 12.31
C ALA A 171 4.79 24.38 11.68
N GLU A 172 5.13 24.55 10.41
CA GLU A 172 4.89 25.79 9.65
C GLU A 172 3.40 26.04 9.43
N GLU A 173 2.63 25.02 9.05
CA GLU A 173 1.17 25.13 8.88
C GLU A 173 0.46 25.44 10.21
N ARG A 174 0.87 24.77 11.30
CA ARG A 174 0.32 25.04 12.64
C ARG A 174 0.58 26.49 13.07
N LEU A 175 1.83 26.95 12.91
CA LEU A 175 2.22 28.33 13.24
C LEU A 175 1.48 29.35 12.37
N LEU A 176 1.33 29.08 11.07
CA LEU A 176 0.59 29.95 10.16
C LEU A 176 -0.87 30.10 10.59
N LEU A 177 -1.54 29.00 10.93
CA LEU A 177 -2.92 29.01 11.40
C LEU A 177 -3.06 29.74 12.74
N LEU A 178 -2.12 29.55 13.67
CA LEU A 178 -2.09 30.28 14.94
C LEU A 178 -1.88 31.77 14.73
N GLN A 179 -0.91 32.16 13.91
CA GLN A 179 -0.65 33.57 13.59
C GLN A 179 -1.88 34.22 12.94
N LYS A 180 -2.52 33.54 11.97
CA LYS A 180 -3.75 34.05 11.34
C LYS A 180 -4.91 34.14 12.32
N THR A 181 -4.98 33.21 13.27
CA THR A 181 -5.96 33.25 14.37
C THR A 181 -5.73 34.47 15.25
N GLU A 182 -4.49 34.74 15.66
CA GLU A 182 -4.14 35.91 16.48
C GLU A 182 -4.38 37.24 15.75
N GLU A 183 -4.08 37.30 14.46
CA GLU A 183 -4.31 38.50 13.62
C GLU A 183 -5.80 38.83 13.47
N GLU A 184 -6.68 37.82 13.36
CA GLU A 184 -8.11 38.03 13.13
C GLU A 184 -8.92 38.09 14.43
N ASN A 185 -8.79 37.06 15.27
CA ASN A 185 -9.57 36.88 16.48
C ASN A 185 -8.73 36.17 17.55
N PRO A 186 -8.04 36.92 18.43
CA PRO A 186 -7.25 36.35 19.52
C PRO A 186 -8.03 35.40 20.44
N ALA A 187 -9.36 35.59 20.58
CA ALA A 187 -10.19 34.69 21.37
C ALA A 187 -10.44 33.33 20.67
N GLY A 188 -10.19 33.25 19.36
CA GLY A 188 -10.27 32.05 18.54
C GLY A 188 -9.12 31.07 18.73
N VAL A 189 -8.05 31.45 19.45
CA VAL A 189 -6.90 30.57 19.74
C VAL A 189 -7.35 29.28 20.44
N VAL A 190 -8.32 29.38 21.35
CA VAL A 190 -8.87 28.18 22.02
C VAL A 190 -9.56 27.25 21.02
N ALA A 191 -10.28 27.79 20.04
CA ALA A 191 -10.98 26.98 19.05
C ALA A 191 -10.00 26.26 18.11
N ILE A 192 -8.91 26.91 17.70
CA ILE A 192 -7.90 26.28 16.84
C ILE A 192 -7.09 25.23 17.60
N GLU A 193 -6.75 25.45 18.88
CA GLU A 193 -6.09 24.44 19.71
C GLU A 193 -6.99 23.22 19.96
N GLN A 194 -8.29 23.45 20.21
CA GLN A 194 -9.26 22.36 20.32
C GLN A 194 -9.38 21.57 19.01
N PHE A 195 -9.32 22.26 17.86
CA PHE A 195 -9.31 21.60 16.56
C PHE A 195 -8.05 20.76 16.38
N PHE A 196 -6.86 21.30 16.68
CA PHE A 196 -5.61 20.53 16.61
C PHE A 196 -5.62 19.33 17.54
N SER A 197 -6.22 19.45 18.74
CA SER A 197 -6.34 18.36 19.71
C SER A 197 -7.42 17.33 19.37
N THR A 198 -8.16 17.51 18.26
CA THR A 198 -9.22 16.58 17.87
C THR A 198 -8.62 15.26 17.40
N ASP A 199 -9.16 14.15 17.91
CA ASP A 199 -8.77 12.79 17.50
C ASP A 199 -8.95 12.59 15.99
N LEU A 200 -7.91 12.09 15.33
CA LEU A 200 -7.84 12.00 13.87
C LEU A 200 -8.89 11.04 13.30
N LEU A 201 -9.16 9.92 13.98
CA LEU A 201 -10.17 8.96 13.54
C LEU A 201 -11.58 9.57 13.62
N ARG A 202 -11.91 10.24 14.73
CA ARG A 202 -13.18 10.98 14.87
C ARG A 202 -13.33 12.05 13.80
N TYR A 203 -12.27 12.79 13.55
CA TYR A 203 -12.26 13.81 12.52
C TYR A 203 -12.47 13.23 11.11
N ALA A 204 -11.73 12.18 10.76
CA ALA A 204 -11.81 11.55 9.44
C ALA A 204 -13.22 11.04 9.11
N ARG A 205 -13.98 10.60 10.12
CA ARG A 205 -15.37 10.14 9.96
C ARG A 205 -16.37 11.28 9.81
N GLU A 206 -16.20 12.38 10.53
CA GLU A 206 -17.14 13.51 10.54
C GLU A 206 -16.47 14.88 10.28
N PRO A 207 -15.71 15.04 9.17
CA PRO A 207 -14.83 16.19 8.99
C PRO A 207 -15.60 17.51 8.96
N LYS A 208 -16.76 17.53 8.29
CA LYS A 208 -17.62 18.71 8.15
C LYS A 208 -18.10 19.27 9.50
N THR A 209 -18.31 18.40 10.49
CA THR A 209 -18.78 18.81 11.82
C THR A 209 -17.73 19.68 12.51
N TYR A 210 -16.49 19.19 12.57
CA TYR A 210 -15.36 19.88 13.19
C TYR A 210 -14.96 21.13 12.40
N GLU A 211 -14.92 21.05 11.07
CA GLU A 211 -14.60 22.19 10.20
C GLU A 211 -15.63 23.32 10.37
N THR A 212 -16.93 22.99 10.35
CA THR A 212 -17.98 23.99 10.53
C THR A 212 -17.93 24.59 11.94
N GLN A 213 -17.64 23.79 12.97
CA GLN A 213 -17.52 24.28 14.34
C GLN A 213 -16.35 25.27 14.47
N LEU A 214 -15.22 24.96 13.86
CA LEU A 214 -14.07 25.85 13.85
C LEU A 214 -14.39 27.14 13.10
N LEU A 215 -14.93 27.03 11.88
CA LEU A 215 -15.30 28.17 11.05
C LEU A 215 -16.39 29.06 11.65
N ARG A 216 -17.16 28.63 12.66
CA ARG A 216 -18.08 29.53 13.39
C ARG A 216 -17.36 30.59 14.22
N SER A 217 -16.11 30.32 14.59
CA SER A 217 -15.30 31.21 15.43
C SER A 217 -14.52 32.24 14.60
N PHE A 218 -14.55 32.11 13.27
CA PHE A 218 -13.82 32.93 12.30
C PHE A 218 -14.79 33.43 11.23
N SER A 219 -14.57 34.63 10.73
CA SER A 219 -15.47 35.23 9.72
C SER A 219 -14.73 35.80 8.52
N SER A 220 -13.39 35.84 8.58
CA SER A 220 -12.57 36.32 7.49
C SER A 220 -12.51 35.32 6.35
N PRO A 221 -12.71 35.79 5.10
CA PRO A 221 -12.41 35.02 3.91
C PRO A 221 -10.94 34.59 3.82
N SER A 222 -10.00 35.38 4.40
CA SER A 222 -8.57 35.03 4.36
C SER A 222 -8.26 33.81 5.20
N PHE A 223 -8.77 33.76 6.43
CA PHE A 223 -8.58 32.62 7.33
C PHE A 223 -9.29 31.38 6.79
N THR A 224 -10.52 31.54 6.30
CA THR A 224 -11.29 30.45 5.68
C THR A 224 -10.51 29.81 4.54
N LYS A 225 -9.88 30.62 3.68
CA LYS A 225 -9.04 30.11 2.62
C LYS A 225 -7.78 29.41 3.13
N THR A 226 -7.09 30.01 4.11
CA THR A 226 -5.90 29.38 4.72
C THR A 226 -6.23 28.00 5.28
N ILE A 227 -7.34 27.87 6.00
CA ILE A 227 -7.73 26.58 6.54
C ILE A 227 -8.16 25.60 5.45
N GLU A 228 -8.91 26.02 4.44
CA GLU A 228 -9.24 25.17 3.29
C GLU A 228 -7.99 24.65 2.58
N ASP A 229 -6.98 25.50 2.40
CA ASP A 229 -5.70 25.13 1.78
C ASP A 229 -4.94 24.12 2.67
N THR A 230 -4.86 24.36 3.99
CA THR A 230 -4.22 23.43 4.93
C THR A 230 -4.95 22.09 5.03
N LEU A 231 -6.28 22.10 4.97
CA LEU A 231 -7.11 20.89 5.02
C LEU A 231 -7.00 20.02 3.76
N GLN A 232 -6.44 20.56 2.67
CA GLN A 232 -6.12 19.82 1.46
C GLN A 232 -4.76 19.12 1.53
N SER A 233 -4.09 19.10 2.68
CA SER A 233 -2.82 18.37 2.84
C SER A 233 -2.99 16.90 2.41
N PRO A 234 -1.99 16.31 1.72
CA PRO A 234 -2.08 14.92 1.28
C PRO A 234 -2.36 13.95 2.43
N LEU A 235 -1.76 14.18 3.60
CA LEU A 235 -1.89 13.32 4.78
C LEU A 235 -3.30 13.38 5.38
N LEU A 236 -3.90 14.57 5.48
CA LEU A 236 -5.30 14.71 5.93
C LEU A 236 -6.29 14.11 4.94
N ARG A 237 -6.03 14.27 3.64
CA ARG A 237 -6.85 13.65 2.59
C ARG A 237 -6.81 12.13 2.68
N ASP A 238 -5.63 11.56 2.89
CA ASP A 238 -5.45 10.12 3.07
C ASP A 238 -6.10 9.63 4.36
N ALA A 239 -5.98 10.37 5.46
CA ALA A 239 -6.67 10.08 6.72
C ALA A 239 -8.20 10.03 6.52
N ARG A 240 -8.79 11.03 5.85
CA ARG A 240 -10.23 11.04 5.54
C ARG A 240 -10.65 9.86 4.67
N ARG A 241 -9.85 9.51 3.67
CA ARG A 241 -10.16 8.40 2.75
C ARG A 241 -10.11 7.05 3.47
N ILE A 242 -9.06 6.80 4.25
CA ILE A 242 -8.77 5.50 4.87
C ILE A 242 -9.53 5.36 6.19
N LEU A 243 -9.33 6.29 7.13
CA LEU A 243 -9.93 6.25 8.46
C LEU A 243 -11.41 6.67 8.45
N GLY A 244 -11.84 7.46 7.47
CA GLY A 244 -13.27 7.75 7.26
C GLY A 244 -14.04 6.60 6.62
N GLY A 245 -13.35 5.61 6.06
CA GLY A 245 -13.93 4.48 5.33
C GLY A 245 -14.22 3.25 6.20
N ALA A 246 -14.27 2.10 5.54
CA ALA A 246 -14.51 0.81 6.18
C ALA A 246 -13.37 0.40 7.13
N VAL A 247 -12.11 0.68 6.76
CA VAL A 247 -10.93 0.43 7.61
C VAL A 247 -11.08 1.11 8.96
N GLY A 248 -11.29 2.44 9.00
CA GLY A 248 -11.44 3.15 10.27
C GLY A 248 -12.67 2.74 11.07
N THR A 249 -13.76 2.35 10.39
CA THR A 249 -14.95 1.79 11.06
C THR A 249 -14.62 0.51 11.80
N ARG A 250 -13.89 -0.42 11.15
CA ARG A 250 -13.46 -1.69 11.76
C ARG A 250 -12.43 -1.46 12.87
N LEU A 251 -11.45 -0.58 12.67
CA LEU A 251 -10.47 -0.22 13.70
C LEU A 251 -11.15 0.28 14.98
N GLN A 252 -12.22 1.07 14.85
CA GLN A 252 -13.00 1.51 16.01
C GLN A 252 -13.82 0.39 16.64
N GLN A 253 -14.48 -0.44 15.84
CA GLN A 253 -15.31 -1.55 16.32
C GLN A 253 -14.50 -2.56 17.14
N TYR A 254 -13.25 -2.83 16.74
CA TYR A 254 -12.35 -3.75 17.42
C TYR A 254 -11.42 -3.07 18.44
N ASN A 255 -11.61 -1.76 18.72
CA ASN A 255 -10.76 -0.97 19.63
C ASN A 255 -9.26 -1.04 19.31
N LEU A 256 -8.91 -1.05 18.02
CA LEU A 256 -7.53 -1.13 17.55
C LEU A 256 -6.88 0.26 17.39
N TRP A 257 -7.67 1.34 17.40
CA TRP A 257 -7.18 2.72 17.44
C TRP A 257 -6.84 3.15 18.89
N PRO A 258 -5.76 3.92 19.13
CA PRO A 258 -4.78 4.41 18.15
C PRO A 258 -3.81 3.33 17.67
N LEU A 259 -3.25 3.54 16.49
CA LEU A 259 -2.22 2.66 15.94
C LEU A 259 -0.87 2.92 16.63
N PRO A 260 -0.07 1.88 16.91
CA PRO A 260 1.29 2.07 17.42
C PRO A 260 2.12 2.87 16.42
N LEU A 261 3.18 3.53 16.89
CA LEU A 261 4.11 4.22 16.01
C LEU A 261 4.79 3.19 15.10
N MET A 262 4.59 3.35 13.80
CA MET A 262 5.14 2.48 12.77
C MET A 262 5.95 3.30 11.79
N VAL A 263 7.14 2.82 11.43
CA VAL A 263 8.01 3.45 10.44
C VAL A 263 8.35 2.44 9.36
N LEU A 264 8.31 2.89 8.13
CA LEU A 264 8.68 2.08 6.98
C LEU A 264 10.20 1.99 6.87
N SER A 265 10.76 0.78 6.95
CA SER A 265 12.22 0.58 7.04
C SER A 265 12.84 0.06 5.76
N ASP A 266 12.15 -0.82 5.04
CA ASP A 266 12.56 -1.33 3.73
C ASP A 266 11.31 -1.62 2.91
N VAL A 267 11.26 -1.15 1.66
CA VAL A 267 10.23 -1.57 0.70
C VAL A 267 10.85 -1.96 -0.62
N ARG A 268 10.57 -3.19 -1.03
CA ARG A 268 10.95 -3.69 -2.35
C ARG A 268 9.72 -3.96 -3.18
N ILE A 269 9.58 -3.19 -4.25
CA ILE A 269 8.45 -3.29 -5.18
C ILE A 269 8.93 -3.96 -6.47
N HIS A 270 8.22 -5.01 -6.88
CA HIS A 270 8.42 -5.68 -8.15
C HIS A 270 7.12 -5.65 -8.96
N ALA A 271 7.23 -5.64 -10.29
CA ALA A 271 6.07 -5.78 -11.16
C ALA A 271 5.37 -7.12 -10.91
N GLY A 272 4.04 -7.10 -10.77
CA GLY A 272 3.21 -8.28 -10.63
C GLY A 272 2.86 -8.93 -11.96
N GLY A 273 2.00 -9.96 -11.92
CA GLY A 273 1.60 -10.74 -13.10
C GLY A 273 0.62 -10.04 -14.05
N ALA A 274 0.13 -8.85 -13.71
CA ALA A 274 -0.84 -8.09 -14.49
C ALA A 274 -0.58 -6.57 -14.41
N PRO A 275 -1.05 -5.77 -15.40
CA PRO A 275 -0.88 -4.32 -15.36
C PRO A 275 -1.48 -3.69 -14.10
N GLY A 276 -0.74 -2.79 -13.45
CA GLY A 276 -1.15 -2.13 -12.21
C GLY A 276 -0.97 -2.97 -10.94
N TRP A 277 -0.59 -4.24 -11.07
CA TRP A 277 -0.30 -5.11 -9.93
C TRP A 277 1.19 -5.12 -9.60
N PHE A 278 1.49 -5.15 -8.31
CA PHE A 278 2.83 -5.15 -7.77
C PHE A 278 2.97 -6.21 -6.68
N VAL A 279 4.18 -6.77 -6.56
CA VAL A 279 4.56 -7.64 -5.45
C VAL A 279 5.49 -6.85 -4.54
N LEU A 280 5.08 -6.69 -3.30
CA LEU A 280 5.78 -5.90 -2.29
C LEU A 280 6.41 -6.82 -1.28
N SER A 281 7.63 -6.48 -0.87
CA SER A 281 8.23 -6.96 0.37
C SER A 281 8.48 -5.74 1.23
N VAL A 282 7.79 -5.67 2.37
CA VAL A 282 7.82 -4.53 3.27
C VAL A 282 8.38 -4.98 4.61
N THR A 283 9.23 -4.14 5.19
CA THR A 283 9.59 -4.20 6.61
C THR A 283 9.17 -2.91 7.29
N VAL A 284 8.38 -3.05 8.35
CA VAL A 284 7.87 -1.96 9.17
C VAL A 284 8.44 -2.10 10.58
N ASP A 285 9.12 -1.07 11.06
CA ASP A 285 9.56 -1.00 12.45
C ASP A 285 8.45 -0.44 13.34
N VAL A 286 8.09 -1.20 14.36
CA VAL A 286 7.09 -0.82 15.35
C VAL A 286 7.82 -0.47 16.65
N TYR A 287 7.56 0.74 17.14
CA TYR A 287 8.23 1.29 18.31
C TYR A 287 7.41 1.06 19.59
N SER A 288 8.11 0.71 20.66
CA SER A 288 7.56 0.56 22.01
C SER A 288 8.55 1.03 23.06
N ARG A 289 8.07 1.26 24.28
CA ARG A 289 8.98 1.53 25.40
C ARG A 289 9.75 0.25 25.71
N GLY A 290 11.07 0.37 25.85
CA GLY A 290 11.92 -0.72 26.29
C GLY A 290 11.70 -0.98 27.78
N ASN A 291 11.44 -2.24 28.14
CA ASN A 291 11.58 -2.68 29.53
C ASN A 291 13.07 -2.95 29.78
N ASP A 292 13.67 -2.17 30.68
CA ASP A 292 14.90 -2.58 31.38
C ASP A 292 14.61 -3.74 32.36
#